data_AF-A0A9E6CQ30-F1
#
_entry.id   AF-A0A9E6CQ30-F1
#
_cell.length_a   1.000
_cell.length_b   1.000
_cell.length_c   1.000
_cell.angle_alpha   90.00
_cell.angle_beta   90.00
_cell.angle_gamma   90.00
#
_symmetry.space_group_name_H-M   'P 1'
#
loop_
_entity.id
_entity.type
_entity.pdbx_description
1 polymer ?
#
loop_
_entity_poly.entity_id
_entity_poly.type
_entity_poly.pdbx_seq_one_letter_code
_entity_poly.pdbx_strand_id
1 'polypeptide(L)'
;MTSMLLSLKHRGPDSTGFAVYGKPSDNTNEFVMRFKVAEQEDLKKGSNIQALIADRRAAVNARMAEHSAKILNEVDATEYAYRYTFSFDGDDAALEKMTRYVEELDGAEILSLGRGLELIKDLGDATVVSDQYGLKGFQGTHALGHTRMATESDVDIRSAHPYWAYPYNDISVVHNGQITNYWIMRRQMEYKGHRFLSNCDSELLAVYTADKLNDGYTLEDSLRQSIEEIDGVFTYVVATKDCLGMAKDSMAAKPMVLFESDDLVVLASEEGAIRAMIPHEIDTYDPYDEEVRVWQA
;
A
#
# COMPACT_ATOMS: atom_id res chain seq x y z
N MET A 1 -4.54 10.53 -9.93
CA MET A 1 -4.58 9.08 -9.64
C MET A 1 -5.84 8.37 -10.15
N THR A 2 -7.07 8.68 -9.67
CA THR A 2 -8.29 7.95 -10.09
C THR A 2 -8.46 7.86 -11.62
N SER A 3 -8.29 8.96 -12.35
CA SER A 3 -8.37 8.96 -13.82
C SER A 3 -7.32 8.04 -14.47
N MET A 4 -6.10 7.99 -13.92
CA MET A 4 -5.02 7.13 -14.42
C MET A 4 -5.38 5.65 -14.27
N LEU A 5 -5.90 5.26 -13.10
CA LEU A 5 -6.32 3.88 -12.86
C LEU A 5 -7.55 3.51 -13.70
N LEU A 6 -8.48 4.45 -13.89
CA LEU A 6 -9.65 4.21 -14.75
C LEU A 6 -9.24 3.97 -16.21
N SER A 7 -8.24 4.70 -16.73
CA SER A 7 -7.69 4.42 -18.07
C SER A 7 -6.95 3.09 -18.19
N LEU A 8 -6.56 2.49 -17.06
CA LEU A 8 -5.96 1.15 -17.01
C LEU A 8 -7.00 0.06 -16.72
N LYS A 9 -8.31 0.38 -16.71
CA LYS A 9 -9.39 -0.58 -16.39
C LYS A 9 -9.39 -1.80 -17.31
N HIS A 10 -8.92 -1.70 -18.56
CA HIS A 10 -8.76 -2.86 -19.46
C HIS A 10 -7.76 -3.89 -18.95
N ARG A 11 -6.83 -3.50 -18.07
CA ARG A 11 -5.90 -4.40 -17.37
C ARG A 11 -6.49 -5.05 -16.13
N GLY A 12 -7.68 -4.65 -15.67
CA GLY A 12 -8.28 -5.17 -14.46
C GLY A 12 -9.44 -4.33 -13.93
N PRO A 13 -10.70 -4.71 -14.20
CA PRO A 13 -11.86 -3.96 -13.72
C PRO A 13 -12.34 -4.40 -12.33
N ASP A 14 -11.78 -5.48 -11.78
CA ASP A 14 -12.39 -6.22 -10.67
C ASP A 14 -12.05 -5.63 -9.30
N SER A 15 -10.86 -5.05 -9.16
CA SER A 15 -10.42 -4.41 -7.92
C SER A 15 -9.45 -3.27 -8.19
N THR A 16 -9.50 -2.29 -7.30
CA THR A 16 -8.60 -1.14 -7.33
C THR A 16 -8.04 -0.89 -5.95
N GLY A 17 -6.74 -0.60 -5.91
CA GLY A 17 -6.06 -0.15 -4.71
C GLY A 17 -5.37 1.19 -4.89
N PHE A 18 -5.29 1.93 -3.79
CA PHE A 18 -4.60 3.20 -3.65
C PHE A 18 -3.72 3.15 -2.39
N ALA A 19 -2.51 3.68 -2.50
CA ALA A 19 -1.71 4.11 -1.37
C ALA A 19 -1.62 5.62 -1.48
N VAL A 20 -2.22 6.35 -0.55
CA VAL A 20 -2.24 7.81 -0.57
C VAL A 20 -1.48 8.35 0.63
N TYR A 21 -0.66 9.37 0.41
CA TYR A 21 0.21 9.94 1.44
C TYR A 21 -0.28 11.33 1.79
N GLY A 22 -0.98 11.43 2.92
CA GLY A 22 -1.43 12.69 3.47
C GLY A 22 -0.27 13.45 4.10
N LYS A 23 -0.46 14.76 4.35
CA LYS A 23 0.49 15.52 5.16
C LYS A 23 0.46 14.97 6.59
N PRO A 24 1.59 14.48 7.14
CA PRO A 24 1.64 14.04 8.53
C PRO A 24 1.25 15.15 9.51
N SER A 25 0.74 14.77 10.67
CA SER A 25 0.56 15.71 11.78
C SER A 25 1.90 16.30 12.20
N ASP A 26 1.89 17.57 12.65
CA ASP A 26 3.08 18.19 13.26
C ASP A 26 3.51 17.46 14.54
N ASN A 27 2.60 16.67 15.14
CA ASN A 27 2.88 15.79 16.26
C ASN A 27 3.37 14.42 15.76
N THR A 28 4.64 14.11 16.02
CA THR A 28 5.28 12.85 15.60
C THR A 28 4.72 11.59 16.27
N ASN A 29 3.92 11.75 17.32
CA ASN A 29 3.28 10.65 18.05
C ASN A 29 1.87 10.37 17.54
N GLU A 30 1.41 11.07 16.50
CA GLU A 30 0.12 10.83 15.87
C GLU A 30 0.26 9.93 14.65
N PHE A 31 -0.64 8.95 14.57
CA PHE A 31 -0.67 7.95 13.53
C PHE A 31 -2.06 7.91 12.90
N VAL A 32 -2.09 7.50 11.64
CA VAL A 32 -3.30 7.10 10.92
C VAL A 32 -3.29 5.59 10.74
N MET A 33 -4.39 4.94 11.07
CA MET A 33 -4.60 3.51 10.87
C MET A 33 -5.87 3.28 10.07
N ARG A 34 -5.76 2.43 9.05
CA ARG A 34 -6.91 1.85 8.37
C ARG A 34 -6.98 0.39 8.70
N PHE A 35 -8.16 -0.08 9.05
CA PHE A 35 -8.40 -1.48 9.39
C PHE A 35 -9.82 -1.87 8.99
N LYS A 36 -10.04 -3.17 8.81
CA LYS A 36 -11.37 -3.75 8.61
C LYS A 36 -11.65 -4.79 9.69
N VAL A 37 -12.92 -5.05 9.96
CA VAL A 37 -13.38 -6.04 10.95
C VAL A 37 -14.32 -7.11 10.37
N ALA A 38 -14.52 -7.07 9.05
CA ALA A 38 -15.22 -8.08 8.26
C ALA A 38 -14.84 -7.91 6.79
N GLU A 39 -15.20 -8.89 5.95
CA GLU A 39 -15.12 -8.79 4.50
C GLU A 39 -16.47 -8.37 3.89
N GLN A 40 -16.44 -7.82 2.68
CA GLN A 40 -17.66 -7.46 1.95
C GLN A 40 -18.61 -8.66 1.75
N GLU A 41 -18.06 -9.86 1.61
CA GLU A 41 -18.84 -11.09 1.49
C GLU A 41 -19.57 -11.48 2.77
N ASP A 42 -19.03 -11.11 3.93
CA ASP A 42 -19.64 -11.43 5.23
C ASP A 42 -20.93 -10.65 5.42
N LEU A 43 -21.04 -9.44 4.85
CA LEU A 43 -22.28 -8.65 4.84
C LEU A 43 -23.44 -9.37 4.16
N LYS A 44 -23.16 -10.32 3.25
CA LYS A 44 -24.17 -11.12 2.56
C LYS A 44 -24.64 -12.32 3.41
N LYS A 45 -23.95 -12.64 4.52
CA LYS A 45 -24.15 -13.84 5.33
C LYS A 45 -24.86 -13.52 6.64
N GLY A 46 -26.19 -13.66 6.65
CA GLY A 46 -26.99 -13.80 7.87
C GLY A 46 -27.36 -12.49 8.59
N SER A 47 -28.27 -12.59 9.56
CA SER A 47 -28.88 -11.44 10.24
C SER A 47 -28.04 -10.83 11.37
N ASN A 48 -26.94 -11.47 11.80
CA ASN A 48 -26.15 -11.06 12.97
C ASN A 48 -24.80 -10.42 12.64
N ILE A 49 -24.46 -10.23 11.37
CA ILE A 49 -23.14 -9.71 10.97
C ILE A 49 -22.89 -8.29 11.49
N GLN A 50 -23.91 -7.44 11.54
CA GLN A 50 -23.79 -6.06 12.02
C GLN A 50 -23.42 -5.99 13.52
N ALA A 51 -23.98 -6.88 14.34
CA ALA A 51 -23.60 -6.98 15.76
C ALA A 51 -22.15 -7.45 15.91
N LEU A 52 -21.73 -8.45 15.13
CA LEU A 52 -20.36 -8.95 15.14
C LEU A 52 -19.34 -7.88 14.72
N ILE A 53 -19.65 -7.06 13.71
CA ILE A 53 -18.84 -5.92 13.28
C ILE A 53 -18.68 -4.92 14.43
N ALA A 54 -19.77 -4.57 15.10
CA ALA A 54 -19.74 -3.65 16.24
C ALA A 54 -18.91 -4.20 17.40
N ASP A 55 -19.08 -5.48 17.74
CA ASP A 55 -18.33 -6.17 18.79
C ASP A 55 -16.82 -6.21 18.47
N ARG A 56 -16.46 -6.54 17.23
CA ARG A 56 -15.06 -6.56 16.79
C ARG A 56 -14.45 -5.16 16.82
N ARG A 57 -15.16 -4.14 16.34
CA ARG A 57 -14.68 -2.75 16.43
C ARG A 57 -14.46 -2.33 17.89
N ALA A 58 -15.39 -2.65 18.79
CA ALA A 58 -15.23 -2.38 20.22
C ALA A 58 -14.02 -3.11 20.82
N ALA A 59 -13.77 -4.36 20.40
CA ALA A 59 -12.58 -5.10 20.81
C ALA A 59 -11.28 -4.48 20.28
N VAL A 60 -11.24 -3.97 19.03
CA VAL A 60 -10.09 -3.20 18.52
C VAL A 60 -9.83 -1.97 19.40
N ASN A 61 -10.87 -1.20 19.71
CA ASN A 61 -10.76 -0.01 20.57
C ASN A 61 -10.20 -0.36 21.96
N ALA A 62 -10.67 -1.46 22.56
CA ALA A 62 -10.19 -1.94 23.86
C ALA A 62 -8.70 -2.34 23.80
N ARG A 63 -8.30 -3.10 22.78
CA ARG A 63 -6.90 -3.55 22.60
C ARG A 63 -5.94 -2.38 22.36
N MET A 64 -6.36 -1.36 21.62
CA MET A 64 -5.59 -0.12 21.46
C MET A 64 -5.43 0.60 22.81
N ALA A 65 -6.51 0.75 23.57
CA ALA A 65 -6.47 1.43 24.86
C ALA A 65 -5.61 0.69 25.91
N GLU A 66 -5.63 -0.64 25.93
CA GLU A 66 -4.76 -1.47 26.79
C GLU A 66 -3.28 -1.23 26.52
N HIS A 67 -2.93 -0.86 25.30
CA HIS A 67 -1.57 -0.50 24.88
C HIS A 67 -1.29 1.01 24.97
N SER A 68 -2.14 1.79 25.63
CA SER A 68 -1.98 3.25 25.79
C SER A 68 -2.10 4.06 24.49
N ALA A 69 -2.68 3.49 23.42
CA ALA A 69 -3.07 4.28 22.26
C ALA A 69 -4.35 5.07 22.57
N LYS A 70 -4.33 6.37 22.28
CA LYS A 70 -5.48 7.26 22.48
C LYS A 70 -6.07 7.65 21.14
N ILE A 71 -7.25 7.14 20.84
CA ILE A 71 -8.00 7.47 19.63
C ILE A 71 -8.39 8.97 19.68
N LEU A 72 -8.05 9.70 18.61
CA LEU A 72 -8.31 11.14 18.43
C LEU A 72 -9.50 11.39 17.51
N ASN A 73 -9.65 10.58 16.45
CA ASN A 73 -10.76 10.67 15.51
C ASN A 73 -11.08 9.28 14.95
N GLU A 74 -12.36 9.04 14.69
CA GLU A 74 -12.89 7.81 14.13
C GLU A 74 -13.76 8.15 12.91
N VAL A 75 -13.45 7.54 11.78
CA VAL A 75 -14.23 7.70 10.55
C VAL A 75 -14.61 6.32 10.03
N ASP A 76 -15.91 6.13 9.80
CA ASP A 76 -16.45 4.95 9.14
C ASP A 76 -16.19 5.10 7.64
N ALA A 77 -15.23 4.35 7.12
CA ALA A 77 -14.91 4.37 5.70
C ALA A 77 -15.93 3.54 4.91
N THR A 78 -16.37 2.43 5.49
CA THR A 78 -17.47 1.58 5.01
C THR A 78 -18.21 0.99 6.22
N GLU A 79 -19.17 0.10 6.00
CA GLU A 79 -19.84 -0.63 7.08
C GLU A 79 -18.87 -1.51 7.91
N TYR A 80 -17.76 -1.97 7.32
CA TYR A 80 -16.81 -2.91 7.94
C TYR A 80 -15.36 -2.40 8.00
N ALA A 81 -15.06 -1.26 7.38
CA ALA A 81 -13.73 -0.66 7.33
C ALA A 81 -13.73 0.73 7.97
N TYR A 82 -12.67 1.02 8.73
CA TYR A 82 -12.56 2.22 9.54
C TYR A 82 -11.22 2.89 9.32
N ARG A 83 -11.21 4.22 9.51
CA ARG A 83 -10.02 5.06 9.53
C ARG A 83 -9.95 5.75 10.88
N TYR A 84 -8.91 5.43 11.65
CA TYR A 84 -8.64 6.08 12.92
C TYR A 84 -7.42 6.98 12.82
N THR A 85 -7.45 8.12 13.50
CA THR A 85 -6.24 8.81 13.91
C THR A 85 -6.10 8.68 15.42
N PHE A 86 -4.89 8.38 15.89
CA PHE A 86 -4.64 8.16 17.31
C PHE A 86 -3.25 8.67 17.70
N SER A 87 -3.07 9.04 18.96
CA SER A 87 -1.76 9.32 19.53
C SER A 87 -1.22 8.10 20.26
N PHE A 88 0.08 7.86 20.14
CA PHE A 88 0.80 6.78 20.80
C PHE A 88 2.21 7.21 21.17
N ASP A 89 2.53 7.18 22.47
CA ASP A 89 3.81 7.67 23.00
C ASP A 89 4.88 6.56 23.14
N GLY A 90 4.57 5.32 22.74
CA GLY A 90 5.53 4.22 22.75
C GLY A 90 6.49 4.25 21.56
N ASP A 91 7.57 3.48 21.66
CA ASP A 91 8.50 3.25 20.54
C ASP A 91 7.91 2.33 19.46
N ASP A 92 8.64 2.15 18.35
CA ASP A 92 8.18 1.32 17.23
C ASP A 92 7.93 -0.13 17.64
N ALA A 93 8.69 -0.67 18.61
CA ALA A 93 8.50 -2.02 19.12
C ALA A 93 7.19 -2.15 19.94
N ALA A 94 6.86 -1.13 20.75
CA ALA A 94 5.60 -1.07 21.47
C ALA A 94 4.41 -0.90 20.50
N LEU A 95 4.58 -0.10 19.44
CA LEU A 95 3.58 0.09 18.39
C LEU A 95 3.31 -1.23 17.67
N GLU A 96 4.37 -1.94 17.25
CA GLU A 96 4.27 -3.27 16.65
C GLU A 96 3.58 -4.27 17.58
N LYS A 97 3.88 -4.23 18.88
CA LYS A 97 3.22 -5.13 19.83
C LYS A 97 1.72 -4.86 19.91
N MET A 98 1.31 -3.60 19.88
CA MET A 98 -0.10 -3.22 19.84
C MET A 98 -0.76 -3.69 18.54
N THR A 99 -0.15 -3.45 17.38
CA THR A 99 -0.74 -3.87 16.09
C THR A 99 -0.90 -5.38 16.00
N ARG A 100 0.10 -6.13 16.46
CA ARG A 100 0.02 -7.60 16.57
C ARG A 100 -1.15 -8.01 17.47
N TYR A 101 -1.27 -7.38 18.62
CA TYR A 101 -2.36 -7.67 19.54
C TYR A 101 -3.72 -7.34 18.92
N VAL A 102 -3.86 -6.27 18.14
CA VAL A 102 -5.10 -5.96 17.41
C VAL A 102 -5.41 -7.05 16.36
N GLU A 103 -4.43 -7.49 15.58
CA GLU A 103 -4.62 -8.51 14.53
C GLU A 103 -4.86 -9.94 15.04
N GLU A 104 -4.57 -10.24 16.30
CA GLU A 104 -4.98 -11.51 16.93
C GLU A 104 -6.52 -11.62 17.05
N LEU A 105 -7.27 -10.56 16.76
CA LEU A 105 -8.72 -10.55 16.79
C LEU A 105 -9.23 -11.16 15.49
N ASP A 106 -9.88 -12.32 15.59
CA ASP A 106 -10.42 -13.00 14.42
C ASP A 106 -11.39 -12.10 13.63
N GLY A 107 -11.09 -11.92 12.34
CA GLY A 107 -11.81 -11.04 11.42
C GLY A 107 -11.38 -9.57 11.42
N ALA A 108 -10.42 -9.15 12.27
CA ALA A 108 -9.82 -7.83 12.19
C ALA A 108 -8.49 -7.86 11.44
N GLU A 109 -8.28 -6.89 10.56
CA GLU A 109 -7.09 -6.80 9.72
C GLU A 109 -6.68 -5.33 9.61
N ILE A 110 -5.41 -5.03 9.93
CA ILE A 110 -4.85 -3.69 9.74
C ILE A 110 -4.38 -3.58 8.29
N LEU A 111 -4.99 -2.68 7.54
CA LEU A 111 -4.69 -2.45 6.13
C LEU A 111 -3.46 -1.55 5.94
N SER A 112 -3.31 -0.55 6.81
CA SER A 112 -2.14 0.33 6.85
C SER A 112 -2.03 1.00 8.21
N LEU A 113 -0.80 1.22 8.66
CA LEU A 113 -0.45 2.08 9.77
C LEU A 113 0.73 2.96 9.37
N GLY A 114 0.65 4.24 9.71
CA GLY A 114 1.73 5.18 9.45
C GLY A 114 1.39 6.57 9.93
N ARG A 115 2.19 7.56 9.54
CA ARG A 115 1.94 8.98 9.83
C ARG A 115 1.26 9.69 8.66
N GLY A 116 1.44 9.19 7.44
CA GLY A 116 0.85 9.76 6.23
C GLY A 116 0.21 8.73 5.31
N LEU A 117 0.69 7.48 5.32
CA LEU A 117 0.20 6.41 4.45
C LEU A 117 -1.19 5.95 4.86
N GLU A 118 -2.08 5.96 3.88
CA GLU A 118 -3.38 5.31 3.94
C GLU A 118 -3.53 4.35 2.77
N LEU A 119 -3.67 3.05 3.07
CA LEU A 119 -4.03 2.04 2.06
C LEU A 119 -5.55 1.91 1.96
N ILE A 120 -6.04 2.02 0.73
CA ILE A 120 -7.43 1.78 0.37
C ILE A 120 -7.43 0.72 -0.71
N LYS A 121 -8.13 -0.40 -0.49
CA LYS A 121 -8.31 -1.45 -1.50
C LYS A 121 -9.70 -2.00 -1.37
N ASP A 122 -10.40 -2.12 -2.49
CA ASP A 122 -11.72 -2.71 -2.50
C ASP A 122 -12.07 -3.25 -3.90
N LEU A 123 -13.19 -3.96 -3.97
CA LEU A 123 -13.75 -4.43 -5.23
C LEU A 123 -14.34 -3.27 -6.05
N GLY A 124 -14.22 -3.40 -7.37
CA GLY A 124 -14.70 -2.43 -8.33
C GLY A 124 -13.60 -1.57 -8.96
N ASP A 125 -14.03 -0.78 -9.94
CA ASP A 125 -13.13 0.12 -10.65
C ASP A 125 -12.73 1.33 -9.80
N ALA A 126 -11.75 2.07 -10.30
CA ALA A 126 -11.16 3.19 -9.58
C ALA A 126 -12.15 4.28 -9.17
N THR A 127 -13.24 4.46 -9.92
CA THR A 127 -14.27 5.47 -9.57
C THR A 127 -15.10 4.98 -8.40
N VAL A 128 -15.51 3.70 -8.42
CA VAL A 128 -16.27 3.09 -7.32
C VAL A 128 -15.49 3.18 -6.01
N VAL A 129 -14.23 2.73 -6.01
CA VAL A 129 -13.39 2.75 -4.80
C VAL A 129 -13.06 4.19 -4.38
N SER A 130 -12.79 5.10 -5.32
CA SER A 130 -12.53 6.51 -5.01
C SER A 130 -13.73 7.19 -4.35
N ASP A 131 -14.94 6.96 -4.85
CA ASP A 131 -16.17 7.56 -4.33
C ASP A 131 -16.53 6.98 -2.96
N GLN A 132 -16.42 5.65 -2.79
CA GLN A 132 -16.71 4.97 -1.53
C GLN A 132 -15.83 5.47 -0.38
N TYR A 133 -14.56 5.75 -0.65
CA TYR A 133 -13.59 6.19 0.36
C TYR A 133 -13.34 7.71 0.36
N GLY A 134 -14.11 8.48 -0.43
CA GLY A 134 -14.03 9.94 -0.46
C GLY A 134 -12.72 10.52 -0.99
N LEU A 135 -12.01 9.80 -1.86
CA LEU A 135 -10.65 10.17 -2.29
C LEU A 135 -10.61 11.44 -3.15
N LYS A 136 -11.74 11.88 -3.72
CA LYS A 136 -11.85 13.15 -4.45
C LYS A 136 -11.49 14.37 -3.59
N GLY A 137 -11.70 14.29 -2.28
CA GLY A 137 -11.38 15.36 -1.32
C GLY A 137 -10.03 15.18 -0.63
N PHE A 138 -9.29 14.10 -0.92
CA PHE A 138 -8.03 13.80 -0.27
C PHE A 138 -6.94 14.78 -0.70
N GLN A 139 -6.19 15.31 0.28
CA GLN A 139 -5.02 16.15 0.04
C GLN A 139 -3.77 15.42 0.52
N GLY A 140 -2.85 15.20 -0.39
CA GLY A 140 -1.59 14.49 -0.14
C GLY A 140 -0.48 14.96 -1.06
N THR A 141 0.72 14.45 -0.83
CA THR A 141 1.91 14.81 -1.62
C THR A 141 2.11 13.88 -2.80
N HIS A 142 1.94 12.57 -2.59
CA HIS A 142 2.09 11.56 -3.62
C HIS A 142 1.16 10.36 -3.36
N ALA A 143 1.05 9.48 -4.35
CA ALA A 143 0.22 8.29 -4.27
C ALA A 143 0.71 7.19 -5.21
N LEU A 144 0.42 5.94 -4.85
CA LEU A 144 0.50 4.79 -5.74
C LEU A 144 -0.90 4.26 -6.02
N GLY A 145 -1.06 3.58 -7.14
CA GLY A 145 -2.32 2.97 -7.50
C GLY A 145 -2.12 1.71 -8.33
N HIS A 146 -3.04 0.76 -8.22
CA HIS A 146 -3.01 -0.46 -9.00
C HIS A 146 -4.43 -0.96 -9.29
N THR A 147 -4.63 -1.46 -10.50
CA THR A 147 -5.85 -2.15 -10.93
C THR A 147 -5.50 -3.60 -11.23
N ARG A 148 -6.26 -4.56 -10.72
CA ARG A 148 -5.98 -5.99 -10.94
C ARG A 148 -7.16 -6.68 -11.62
N MET A 149 -6.84 -7.55 -12.59
CA MET A 149 -7.77 -8.53 -13.16
C MET A 149 -7.67 -9.83 -12.35
N ALA A 150 -8.79 -10.36 -11.89
CA ALA A 150 -8.81 -11.66 -11.24
C ALA A 150 -8.80 -12.76 -12.30
N THR A 151 -7.68 -13.46 -12.44
CA THR A 151 -7.58 -14.64 -13.29
C THR A 151 -7.86 -15.88 -12.44
N GLU A 152 -9.05 -16.47 -12.65
CA GLU A 152 -9.48 -17.83 -12.24
C GLU A 152 -10.03 -18.12 -10.82
N SER A 153 -10.28 -17.15 -9.93
CA SER A 153 -11.09 -17.38 -8.70
C SER A 153 -11.40 -16.08 -7.96
N ASP A 154 -12.24 -16.15 -6.91
CA ASP A 154 -12.69 -15.03 -6.06
C ASP A 154 -11.60 -13.99 -5.80
N VAL A 155 -12.00 -12.72 -5.88
CA VAL A 155 -11.09 -11.58 -5.74
C VAL A 155 -10.68 -11.45 -4.27
N ASP A 156 -9.55 -12.05 -3.90
CA ASP A 156 -8.95 -11.82 -2.59
C ASP A 156 -8.29 -10.43 -2.55
N ILE A 157 -8.95 -9.49 -1.88
CA ILE A 157 -8.46 -8.12 -1.66
C ILE A 157 -7.12 -8.12 -0.91
N ARG A 158 -6.82 -9.13 -0.09
CA ARG A 158 -5.51 -9.24 0.60
C ARG A 158 -4.37 -9.42 -0.38
N SER A 159 -4.66 -10.08 -1.50
CA SER A 159 -3.75 -10.27 -2.60
C SER A 159 -3.76 -9.08 -3.58
N ALA A 160 -4.49 -8.00 -3.30
CA ALA A 160 -4.48 -6.81 -4.14
C ALA A 160 -3.37 -5.84 -3.72
N HIS A 161 -2.79 -5.18 -4.71
CA HIS A 161 -1.89 -4.04 -4.53
C HIS A 161 -2.65 -2.79 -4.04
N PRO A 162 -1.96 -1.77 -3.51
CA PRO A 162 -0.52 -1.71 -3.18
C PRO A 162 -0.14 -2.49 -1.91
N TYR A 163 1.04 -3.12 -1.86
CA TYR A 163 1.50 -3.78 -0.65
C TYR A 163 2.08 -2.78 0.35
N TRP A 164 1.98 -3.09 1.63
CA TRP A 164 2.58 -2.35 2.73
C TRP A 164 3.50 -3.28 3.51
N ALA A 165 4.66 -2.78 3.89
CA ALA A 165 5.62 -3.52 4.68
C ALA A 165 5.14 -3.58 6.13
N TYR A 166 4.33 -4.56 6.52
CA TYR A 166 3.89 -4.67 7.92
C TYR A 166 5.10 -4.97 8.85
N PRO A 167 5.23 -4.32 10.01
CA PRO A 167 4.49 -3.17 10.55
C PRO A 167 5.20 -1.82 10.30
N TYR A 168 6.12 -1.76 9.34
CA TYR A 168 6.88 -0.57 8.99
C TYR A 168 6.01 0.56 8.46
N ASN A 169 6.00 1.65 9.20
CA ASN A 169 5.20 2.82 8.86
C ASN A 169 5.57 3.40 7.48
N ASP A 170 4.53 3.81 6.75
CA ASP A 170 4.66 4.68 5.57
C ASP A 170 5.42 4.10 4.36
N ILE A 171 5.60 2.77 4.23
CA ILE A 171 6.24 2.16 3.03
C ILE A 171 5.22 1.36 2.21
N SER A 172 4.99 1.74 0.96
CA SER A 172 4.09 1.01 0.06
C SER A 172 4.70 0.73 -1.30
N VAL A 173 4.36 -0.41 -1.89
CA VAL A 173 4.86 -0.86 -3.20
C VAL A 173 3.74 -1.24 -4.15
N VAL A 174 3.91 -0.87 -5.42
CA VAL A 174 3.19 -1.43 -6.56
C VAL A 174 4.18 -2.09 -7.51
N HIS A 175 3.92 -3.33 -7.87
CA HIS A 175 4.82 -4.15 -8.68
C HIS A 175 4.10 -4.73 -9.91
N ASN A 176 4.78 -4.72 -11.04
CA ASN A 176 4.37 -5.38 -12.27
C ASN A 176 5.48 -6.34 -12.69
N GLY A 177 5.24 -7.63 -12.55
CA GLY A 177 6.28 -8.62 -12.77
C GLY A 177 6.04 -9.93 -12.07
N GLN A 178 7.10 -10.73 -11.99
CA GLN A 178 7.16 -11.93 -11.17
C GLN A 178 8.57 -12.08 -10.60
N ILE A 179 8.65 -12.33 -9.30
CA ILE A 179 9.91 -12.66 -8.61
C ILE A 179 10.06 -14.17 -8.55
N THR A 180 11.15 -14.67 -9.14
CA THR A 180 11.42 -16.10 -9.27
C THR A 180 12.12 -16.71 -8.05
N ASN A 181 12.92 -15.93 -7.31
CA ASN A 181 13.56 -16.37 -6.07
C ASN A 181 12.77 -16.00 -4.79
N TYR A 182 11.47 -15.68 -4.92
CA TYR A 182 10.62 -15.18 -3.83
C TYR A 182 10.71 -15.99 -2.53
N TRP A 183 10.56 -17.31 -2.60
CA TRP A 183 10.56 -18.14 -1.39
C TRP A 183 11.91 -18.17 -0.65
N ILE A 184 13.01 -17.98 -1.38
CA ILE A 184 14.35 -17.89 -0.78
C ILE A 184 14.48 -16.56 -0.04
N MET A 185 14.15 -15.46 -0.72
CA MET A 185 14.23 -14.11 -0.15
C MET A 185 13.27 -13.92 1.02
N ARG A 186 12.02 -14.41 0.91
CA ARG A 186 11.05 -14.42 2.01
C ARG A 186 11.61 -15.12 3.24
N ARG A 187 12.17 -16.32 3.07
CA ARG A 187 12.73 -17.07 4.19
C ARG A 187 13.89 -16.34 4.86
N GLN A 188 14.73 -15.63 4.10
CA GLN A 188 15.79 -14.79 4.67
C GLN A 188 15.22 -13.65 5.51
N MET A 189 14.16 -12.98 5.01
CA MET A 189 13.49 -11.90 5.74
C MET A 189 12.77 -12.42 7.00
N GLU A 190 12.11 -13.58 6.94
CA GLU A 190 11.51 -14.23 8.10
C GLU A 190 12.57 -14.59 9.16
N TYR A 191 13.78 -15.01 8.75
CA TYR A 191 14.89 -15.24 9.68
C TYR A 191 15.38 -13.97 10.37
N LYS A 192 15.24 -12.80 9.73
CA LYS A 192 15.49 -11.49 10.36
C LYS A 192 14.35 -11.02 11.26
N GLY A 193 13.23 -11.73 11.30
CA GLY A 193 12.08 -11.43 12.15
C GLY A 193 10.92 -10.72 11.44
N HIS A 194 11.03 -10.49 10.13
CA HIS A 194 9.95 -9.88 9.35
C HIS A 194 8.75 -10.82 9.17
N ARG A 195 7.55 -10.26 9.09
CA ARG A 195 6.29 -11.01 8.91
C ARG A 195 5.70 -10.73 7.53
N PHE A 196 5.08 -11.73 6.94
CA PHE A 196 4.35 -11.64 5.69
C PHE A 196 2.88 -11.97 5.93
N LEU A 197 1.98 -11.16 5.38
CA LEU A 197 0.53 -11.29 5.46
C LEU A 197 -0.07 -12.04 4.27
N SER A 198 0.68 -12.14 3.17
CA SER A 198 0.24 -12.79 1.93
C SER A 198 1.28 -13.77 1.40
N ASN A 199 0.92 -14.51 0.35
CA ASN A 199 1.86 -15.29 -0.46
C ASN A 199 2.23 -14.57 -1.77
N CYS A 200 1.91 -13.28 -1.89
CA CYS A 200 2.25 -12.51 -3.08
C CYS A 200 3.70 -12.07 -3.01
N ASP A 201 4.41 -12.26 -4.13
CA ASP A 201 5.80 -11.86 -4.27
C ASP A 201 6.02 -10.36 -4.10
N SER A 202 5.01 -9.55 -4.40
CA SER A 202 5.08 -8.10 -4.35
C SER A 202 5.23 -7.56 -2.92
N GLU A 203 4.75 -8.31 -1.92
CA GLU A 203 4.97 -8.00 -0.50
C GLU A 203 6.45 -8.06 -0.12
N LEU A 204 7.23 -8.93 -0.78
CA LEU A 204 8.67 -9.03 -0.56
C LEU A 204 9.38 -7.72 -0.82
N LEU A 205 9.02 -7.00 -1.89
CA LEU A 205 9.66 -5.73 -2.25
C LEU A 205 9.43 -4.67 -1.17
N ALA A 206 8.24 -4.65 -0.57
CA ALA A 206 7.93 -3.73 0.53
C ALA A 206 8.75 -4.09 1.77
N VAL A 207 8.74 -5.35 2.20
CA VAL A 207 9.50 -5.83 3.37
C VAL A 207 11.01 -5.66 3.16
N TYR A 208 11.52 -5.97 1.98
CA TYR A 208 12.91 -5.80 1.60
C TYR A 208 13.33 -4.33 1.69
N THR A 209 12.54 -3.43 1.12
CA THR A 209 12.83 -2.00 1.19
C THR A 209 12.86 -1.51 2.63
N ALA A 210 11.89 -1.94 3.45
CA ALA A 210 11.84 -1.59 4.86
C ALA A 210 13.05 -2.11 5.66
N ASP A 211 13.48 -3.35 5.42
CA ASP A 211 14.67 -3.96 6.01
C ASP A 211 15.93 -3.14 5.71
N LYS A 212 16.15 -2.78 4.44
CA LYS A 212 17.33 -2.00 4.03
C LYS A 212 17.29 -0.59 4.61
N LEU A 213 16.14 0.08 4.61
CA LEU A 213 16.01 1.40 5.22
C LEU A 213 16.29 1.35 6.73
N ASN A 214 15.85 0.30 7.42
CA ASN A 214 16.14 0.09 8.84
C ASN A 214 17.63 -0.18 9.10
N ASP A 215 18.33 -0.82 8.17
CA ASP A 215 19.78 -1.01 8.18
C ASP A 215 20.56 0.29 7.82
N GLY A 216 19.88 1.40 7.55
CA GLY A 216 20.46 2.72 7.30
C GLY A 216 20.81 3.02 5.84
N TYR A 217 20.35 2.18 4.91
CA TYR A 217 20.49 2.45 3.47
C TYR A 217 19.59 3.61 3.04
N THR A 218 19.99 4.32 1.99
CA THR A 218 19.07 5.24 1.31
C THR A 218 18.03 4.46 0.51
N LEU A 219 16.92 5.11 0.16
CA LEU A 219 15.92 4.48 -0.72
C LEU A 219 16.54 4.06 -2.04
N GLU A 220 17.39 4.91 -2.63
CA GLU A 220 18.06 4.60 -3.89
C GLU A 220 18.97 3.37 -3.76
N ASP A 221 19.78 3.29 -2.70
CA ASP A 221 20.65 2.13 -2.47
C ASP A 221 19.84 0.85 -2.26
N SER A 222 18.72 0.93 -1.54
CA SER A 222 17.80 -0.20 -1.36
C SER A 222 17.23 -0.68 -2.69
N LEU A 223 16.84 0.24 -3.57
CA LEU A 223 16.32 -0.10 -4.90
C LEU A 223 17.41 -0.71 -5.79
N ARG A 224 18.64 -0.19 -5.74
CA ARG A 224 19.79 -0.76 -6.48
C ARG A 224 20.12 -2.17 -6.01
N GLN A 225 20.21 -2.40 -4.69
CA GLN A 225 20.44 -3.75 -4.17
C GLN A 225 19.32 -4.72 -4.51
N SER A 226 18.07 -4.24 -4.61
CA SER A 226 16.95 -5.11 -5.02
C SER A 226 17.19 -5.73 -6.40
N ILE A 227 17.78 -4.98 -7.34
CA ILE A 227 18.07 -5.46 -8.70
C ILE A 227 19.15 -6.55 -8.67
N GLU A 228 20.10 -6.46 -7.75
CA GLU A 228 21.20 -7.42 -7.62
C GLU A 228 20.77 -8.72 -6.89
N GLU A 229 19.92 -8.61 -5.88
CA GLU A 229 19.57 -9.74 -4.98
C GLU A 229 18.26 -10.45 -5.37
N ILE A 230 17.35 -9.78 -6.07
CA ILE A 230 16.03 -10.31 -6.41
C ILE A 230 16.03 -10.81 -7.86
N ASP A 231 15.83 -12.11 -8.05
CA ASP A 231 15.77 -12.71 -9.37
C ASP A 231 14.35 -12.66 -9.91
N GLY A 232 14.15 -12.10 -11.09
CA GLY A 232 12.84 -12.12 -11.73
C GLY A 232 12.77 -11.19 -12.93
N VAL A 233 11.54 -10.92 -13.34
CA VAL A 233 11.23 -9.92 -14.36
C VAL A 233 10.21 -9.00 -13.73
N PHE A 234 10.66 -7.83 -13.30
CA PHE A 234 9.90 -6.93 -12.47
C PHE A 234 10.19 -5.46 -12.73
N THR A 235 9.14 -4.67 -12.61
CA THR A 235 9.25 -3.22 -12.49
C THR A 235 8.34 -2.81 -11.37
N TYR A 236 8.84 -1.98 -10.46
CA TYR A 236 8.05 -1.57 -9.31
C TYR A 236 8.28 -0.11 -8.95
N VAL A 237 7.29 0.43 -8.26
CA VAL A 237 7.30 1.77 -7.67
C VAL A 237 7.13 1.59 -6.17
N VAL A 238 7.93 2.31 -5.39
CA VAL A 238 7.84 2.38 -3.94
C VAL A 238 7.55 3.81 -3.51
N ALA A 239 6.77 3.96 -2.47
CA ALA A 239 6.51 5.22 -1.81
C ALA A 239 6.90 5.08 -0.34
N THR A 240 7.62 6.08 0.19
CA THR A 240 7.89 6.24 1.62
C THR A 240 7.11 7.45 2.13
N LYS A 241 7.27 7.84 3.40
CA LYS A 241 6.64 9.05 3.95
C LYS A 241 6.87 10.33 3.11
N ASP A 242 8.01 10.42 2.42
CA ASP A 242 8.53 11.64 1.79
C ASP A 242 9.22 11.41 0.44
N CYS A 243 9.27 10.18 -0.06
CA CYS A 243 9.90 9.87 -1.34
C CYS A 243 9.04 8.96 -2.21
N LEU A 244 9.18 9.13 -3.52
CA LEU A 244 8.73 8.20 -4.55
C LEU A 244 9.96 7.58 -5.21
N GLY A 245 10.00 6.27 -5.40
CA GLY A 245 11.10 5.58 -6.05
C GLY A 245 10.63 4.56 -7.07
N MET A 246 11.46 4.26 -8.05
CA MET A 246 11.22 3.20 -9.04
C MET A 246 12.48 2.39 -9.30
N ALA A 247 12.27 1.14 -9.70
CA ALA A 247 13.34 0.28 -10.19
C ALA A 247 12.83 -0.63 -11.32
N LYS A 248 13.66 -0.82 -12.34
CA LYS A 248 13.48 -1.84 -13.39
C LYS A 248 14.54 -2.92 -13.28
N ASP A 249 14.11 -4.17 -13.43
CA ASP A 249 15.03 -5.31 -13.52
C ASP A 249 15.91 -5.25 -14.78
N SER A 250 16.97 -6.06 -14.81
CA SER A 250 17.93 -6.11 -15.92
C SER A 250 17.35 -6.57 -17.27
N MET A 251 16.23 -7.32 -17.28
CA MET A 251 15.55 -7.66 -18.54
C MET A 251 14.65 -6.53 -19.04
N ALA A 252 14.21 -5.61 -18.15
CA ALA A 252 13.36 -4.47 -18.46
C ALA A 252 12.09 -4.82 -19.27
N ALA A 253 11.59 -6.06 -19.15
CA ALA A 253 10.53 -6.56 -20.02
C ALA A 253 9.13 -6.10 -19.61
N LYS A 254 8.99 -5.53 -18.40
CA LYS A 254 7.73 -5.00 -17.89
C LYS A 254 7.69 -3.49 -18.17
N PRO A 255 6.62 -2.99 -18.82
CA PRO A 255 6.59 -1.60 -19.26
C PRO A 255 6.38 -0.65 -18.09
N MET A 256 7.07 0.47 -18.16
CA MET A 256 6.86 1.65 -17.32
C MET A 256 7.12 2.88 -18.15
N VAL A 257 6.22 3.84 -18.12
CA VAL A 257 6.34 5.12 -18.78
C VAL A 257 6.48 6.16 -17.70
N LEU A 258 7.49 7.03 -17.85
CA LEU A 258 7.78 8.13 -16.95
C LEU A 258 7.55 9.46 -17.68
N PHE A 259 6.82 10.33 -17.01
CA PHE A 259 6.74 11.76 -17.28
C PHE A 259 7.33 12.51 -16.10
N GLU A 260 8.23 13.46 -16.37
CA GLU A 260 8.89 14.26 -15.36
C GLU A 260 8.92 15.73 -15.81
N SER A 261 8.60 16.62 -14.88
CA SER A 261 8.63 18.07 -15.03
C SER A 261 9.08 18.71 -13.72
N ASP A 262 9.31 20.02 -13.71
CA ASP A 262 9.77 20.73 -12.51
C ASP A 262 8.81 20.60 -11.31
N ASP A 263 7.50 20.43 -11.57
CA ASP A 263 6.46 20.41 -10.54
C ASP A 263 5.84 19.03 -10.31
N LEU A 264 6.09 18.05 -11.19
CA LEU A 264 5.34 16.80 -11.21
C LEU A 264 6.11 15.64 -11.82
N VAL A 265 6.06 14.51 -11.13
CA VAL A 265 6.55 13.20 -11.58
C VAL A 265 5.36 12.24 -11.66
N VAL A 266 5.23 11.55 -12.80
CA VAL A 266 4.15 10.57 -13.02
C VAL A 266 4.70 9.33 -13.68
N LEU A 267 4.43 8.18 -13.08
CA LEU A 267 4.76 6.87 -13.65
C LEU A 267 3.50 6.07 -13.90
N ALA A 268 3.47 5.30 -14.98
CA ALA A 268 2.41 4.34 -15.26
C ALA A 268 2.87 3.22 -16.17
N SER A 269 2.18 2.09 -16.23
CA SER A 269 2.51 1.02 -17.19
C SER A 269 2.19 1.38 -18.65
N GLU A 270 1.38 2.41 -18.89
CA GLU A 270 0.99 2.89 -20.22
C GLU A 270 0.90 4.42 -20.23
N GLU A 271 1.35 5.06 -21.31
CA GLU A 271 1.29 6.51 -21.51
C GLU A 271 -0.15 7.06 -21.44
N GLY A 272 -1.13 6.27 -21.88
CA GLY A 272 -2.55 6.63 -21.82
C GLY A 272 -3.02 6.99 -20.41
N ALA A 273 -2.42 6.37 -19.39
CA ALA A 273 -2.72 6.69 -17.99
C ALA A 273 -2.21 8.06 -17.58
N ILE A 274 -1.02 8.45 -18.02
CA ILE A 274 -0.46 9.78 -17.78
C ILE A 274 -1.30 10.84 -18.49
N ARG A 275 -1.66 10.59 -19.77
CA ARG A 275 -2.51 11.49 -20.56
C ARG A 275 -3.92 11.67 -19.99
N ALA A 276 -4.45 10.68 -19.28
CA ALA A 276 -5.74 10.81 -18.59
C ALA A 276 -5.72 11.86 -17.47
N MET A 277 -4.54 12.20 -16.95
CA MET A 277 -4.35 13.26 -15.96
C MET A 277 -3.82 14.54 -16.60
N ILE A 278 -3.01 14.42 -17.65
CA ILE A 278 -2.32 15.53 -18.31
C ILE A 278 -2.83 15.65 -19.75
N PRO A 279 -3.87 16.48 -20.02
CA PRO A 279 -4.56 16.49 -21.31
C PRO A 279 -3.86 17.30 -22.42
N HIS A 280 -2.57 17.59 -22.26
CA HIS A 280 -1.75 18.30 -23.25
C HIS A 280 -0.60 17.41 -23.74
N GLU A 281 0.18 17.92 -24.70
CA GLU A 281 1.36 17.23 -25.19
C GLU A 281 2.40 17.10 -24.07
N ILE A 282 2.95 15.90 -23.92
CA ILE A 282 3.90 15.53 -22.88
C ILE A 282 5.03 14.71 -23.51
N ASP A 283 6.24 14.93 -23.04
CA ASP A 283 7.38 14.08 -23.36
C ASP A 283 7.45 12.97 -22.31
N THR A 284 7.36 11.72 -22.78
CA THR A 284 7.48 10.55 -21.92
C THR A 284 8.51 9.60 -22.48
N TYR A 285 9.08 8.76 -21.61
CA TYR A 285 9.99 7.70 -22.03
C TYR A 285 9.81 6.47 -21.15
N ASP A 286 10.22 5.31 -21.69
CA ASP A 286 10.34 4.08 -20.92
C ASP A 286 11.76 4.03 -20.32
N PRO A 287 11.91 4.02 -18.99
CA PRO A 287 13.21 3.91 -18.34
C PRO A 287 13.99 2.67 -18.79
N TYR A 288 15.32 2.77 -18.80
CA TYR A 288 16.20 1.71 -19.25
C TYR A 288 16.28 0.54 -18.25
N ASP A 289 16.93 -0.54 -18.67
CA ASP A 289 17.28 -1.65 -17.80
C ASP A 289 18.15 -1.18 -16.62
N GLU A 290 17.90 -1.78 -15.46
CA GLU A 290 18.57 -1.47 -14.19
C GLU A 290 18.43 0.01 -13.73
N GLU A 291 17.56 0.78 -14.38
CA GLU A 291 17.34 2.18 -14.02
C GLU A 291 16.62 2.25 -12.67
N VAL A 292 17.21 3.05 -11.78
CA VAL A 292 16.67 3.40 -10.47
C VAL A 292 16.55 4.91 -10.41
N ARG A 293 15.40 5.39 -9.94
CA ARG A 293 15.19 6.81 -9.64
C ARG A 293 14.46 6.97 -8.32
N VAL A 294 14.77 8.07 -7.64
CA VAL A 294 14.12 8.51 -6.42
C VAL A 294 13.85 10.01 -6.51
N TRP A 295 12.64 10.39 -6.14
CA TRP A 295 12.15 11.76 -6.07
C TRP A 295 11.70 12.06 -4.65
N GLN A 296 11.91 13.30 -4.21
CA GLN A 296 11.42 13.79 -2.93
C GLN A 296 10.08 14.52 -3.14
N ALA A 297 9.09 14.19 -2.30
CA ALA A 297 7.72 14.68 -2.35
C ALA A 297 7.47 15.95 -1.53
#